data_AF-A0A4S4B036-F1
#
_entry.id   AF-A0A4S4B036-F1
#
_cell.length_a   1.000
_cell.length_b   1.000
_cell.length_c   1.000
_cell.angle_alpha   90.00
_cell.angle_beta   90.00
_cell.angle_gamma   90.00
#
_symmetry.space_group_name_H-M   'P 1'
#
loop_
_entity.id
_entity.type
_entity.pdbx_description
1 polymer ?
#
loop_
_entity_poly.entity_id
_entity_poly.type
_entity_poly.pdbx_seq_one_letter_code
_entity_poly.pdbx_strand_id
1 'polypeptide(L)'
;MARKQIKHCFQAENNPYYIFAPGYTHRAAGVRCLHYLCHILNELGYEAYVPHGTRISPHLRTPRLDPETIKNHFLSGKTPISVYPEVAYEYSFQTPSKALWLLNTPGTVGGPKILPADALIFHFAEWITPQERESARLTTPLVDLRIFNNDNNEHDQSRTLTCYYAHKYLIAGFQVPDAIKDGSISLCQDIPRSPEEIAAILRRSKVLYCYEQSSITNEALLCGCPVLRVPSDYLTKEGWNPPGTGWADEPGILEKLTREVNDYRALYENSNSYMLDSILDFASSTQQRLPLHQARERPSKIEALWLLAPEQRAKHVNQFLEALSREEFFAHHASATDPALVFSAWIDQSVAKIIPSSGPATTTAPPPKTSNVETISVSDENRLIQKLDKLIRQGADEEAIQLMELLIERQTTRWEIHDMLGGIYIERGLMDKAISILPQGASLEFSSTNCLRKLAAAFTLQNRLWQALATCAQILKREPDDGELHIFVRDILVSTNPRIDNISWIEPEWNVLQEELAHSRHCADQAHAFLTTLQEKARRMLETQNPFETLKETRQHTPFTP
;
A
#
# COMPACT_ATOMS: atom_id res chain seq x y z
N MET A 1 -15.97 -28.50 -25.86
CA MET A 1 -14.79 -27.63 -26.02
C MET A 1 -14.44 -27.56 -27.50
N ALA A 2 -14.62 -26.40 -28.13
CA ALA A 2 -14.08 -26.20 -29.48
C ALA A 2 -12.54 -26.28 -29.38
N ARG A 3 -11.91 -27.16 -30.17
CA ARG A 3 -10.43 -27.22 -30.24
C ARG A 3 -9.93 -25.87 -30.73
N LYS A 4 -9.17 -25.16 -29.90
CA LYS A 4 -8.49 -23.91 -30.29
C LYS A 4 -7.52 -24.26 -31.43
N GLN A 5 -7.85 -23.85 -32.64
CA GLN A 5 -7.04 -24.12 -33.82
C GLN A 5 -5.84 -23.16 -33.79
N ILE A 6 -4.64 -23.69 -33.57
CA ILE A 6 -3.39 -22.92 -33.68
C ILE A 6 -3.25 -22.54 -35.15
N LYS A 7 -3.36 -21.26 -35.51
CA LYS A 7 -3.25 -20.81 -36.90
C LYS A 7 -1.78 -20.72 -37.31
N HIS A 8 -0.90 -20.36 -36.36
CA HIS A 8 0.54 -20.25 -36.60
C HIS A 8 1.36 -20.91 -35.48
N CYS A 9 2.17 -21.92 -35.83
CA CYS A 9 2.99 -22.66 -34.86
C CYS A 9 4.29 -21.94 -34.44
N PHE A 10 4.67 -20.87 -35.13
CA PHE A 10 5.96 -20.18 -34.94
C PHE A 10 5.82 -18.73 -34.50
N GLN A 11 4.61 -18.31 -34.10
CA GLN A 11 4.33 -16.93 -33.68
C GLN A 11 3.30 -16.95 -32.55
N ALA A 12 3.54 -16.15 -31.51
CA ALA A 12 2.48 -15.85 -30.56
C ALA A 12 1.38 -15.08 -31.31
N GLU A 13 0.11 -15.44 -31.12
CA GLU A 13 -1.01 -14.75 -31.78
C GLU A 13 -1.58 -13.63 -30.90
N ASN A 14 -1.69 -13.87 -29.59
CA ASN A 14 -2.32 -12.93 -28.66
C ASN A 14 -1.37 -11.80 -28.25
N ASN A 15 -1.95 -10.69 -27.84
CA ASN A 15 -1.24 -9.60 -27.19
C ASN A 15 -1.07 -9.86 -25.69
N PRO A 16 0.04 -9.43 -25.09
CA PRO A 16 0.30 -9.66 -23.66
C PRO A 16 -0.56 -8.75 -22.79
N TYR A 17 -0.89 -9.22 -21.59
CA TYR A 17 -1.58 -8.44 -20.55
C TYR A 17 -0.57 -7.87 -19.57
N TYR A 18 -0.63 -6.56 -19.33
CA TYR A 18 0.12 -5.88 -18.28
C TYR A 18 -0.87 -5.49 -17.17
N ILE A 19 -0.90 -6.27 -16.10
CA ILE A 19 -1.88 -6.12 -15.02
C ILE A 19 -1.24 -5.29 -13.91
N PHE A 20 -1.74 -4.08 -13.68
CA PHE A 20 -1.32 -3.24 -12.57
C PHE A 20 -1.77 -3.87 -11.25
N ALA A 21 -0.81 -4.43 -10.50
CA ALA A 21 -1.06 -5.14 -9.26
C ALA A 21 -0.04 -4.73 -8.18
N PRO A 22 -0.51 -4.31 -6.99
CA PRO A 22 0.35 -4.18 -5.81
C PRO A 22 1.01 -5.52 -5.42
N GLY A 23 1.97 -5.44 -4.49
CA GLY A 23 2.61 -6.62 -3.89
C GLY A 23 1.59 -7.63 -3.38
N TYR A 24 1.74 -8.91 -3.75
CA TYR A 24 0.82 -9.97 -3.38
C TYR A 24 0.64 -10.04 -1.85
N THR A 25 -0.60 -9.95 -1.41
CA THR A 25 -0.98 -10.11 0.00
C THR A 25 -2.32 -10.84 0.08
N HIS A 26 -2.45 -11.70 1.10
CA HIS A 26 -3.70 -12.38 1.38
C HIS A 26 -4.74 -11.46 2.04
N ARG A 27 -4.31 -10.32 2.60
CA ARG A 27 -5.16 -9.41 3.40
C ARG A 27 -6.08 -8.51 2.56
N ALA A 28 -5.78 -8.35 1.27
CA ALA A 28 -6.53 -7.47 0.38
C ALA A 28 -7.16 -8.27 -0.77
N ALA A 29 -8.49 -8.40 -0.76
CA ALA A 29 -9.23 -9.14 -1.78
C ALA A 29 -8.97 -8.61 -3.21
N GLY A 30 -8.92 -7.29 -3.39
CA GLY A 30 -8.64 -6.70 -4.70
C GLY A 30 -7.25 -7.05 -5.24
N VAL A 31 -6.22 -7.06 -4.37
CA VAL A 31 -4.87 -7.49 -4.76
C VAL A 31 -4.87 -8.96 -5.16
N ARG A 32 -5.58 -9.83 -4.40
CA ARG A 32 -5.74 -11.24 -4.76
C ARG A 32 -6.36 -11.40 -6.15
N CYS A 33 -7.45 -10.69 -6.44
CA CYS A 33 -8.12 -10.73 -7.76
C CYS A 33 -7.16 -10.44 -8.92
N LEU A 34 -6.32 -9.40 -8.80
CA LEU A 34 -5.36 -9.01 -9.84
C LEU A 34 -4.30 -10.09 -10.09
N HIS A 35 -3.75 -10.67 -9.02
CA HIS A 35 -2.79 -11.78 -9.14
C HIS A 35 -3.45 -13.06 -9.65
N TYR A 36 -4.67 -13.37 -9.24
CA TYR A 36 -5.42 -14.52 -9.74
C TYR A 36 -5.77 -14.39 -11.21
N LEU A 37 -6.15 -13.20 -11.68
CA LEU A 37 -6.36 -12.95 -13.10
C LEU A 37 -5.07 -13.20 -13.89
N CYS A 38 -3.94 -12.65 -13.43
CA CYS A 38 -2.62 -12.89 -14.04
C CYS A 38 -2.28 -14.38 -14.11
N HIS A 39 -2.45 -15.09 -13.00
CA HIS A 39 -2.25 -16.53 -12.93
C HIS A 39 -3.14 -17.29 -13.92
N ILE A 40 -4.45 -17.07 -13.89
CA ILE A 40 -5.42 -17.81 -14.71
C ILE A 40 -5.18 -17.53 -16.20
N LEU A 41 -4.90 -16.29 -16.60
CA LEU A 41 -4.56 -15.97 -17.98
C LEU A 41 -3.32 -16.75 -18.45
N ASN A 42 -2.28 -16.83 -17.61
CA ASN A 42 -1.08 -17.62 -17.90
C ASN A 42 -1.37 -19.13 -18.00
N GLU A 43 -2.22 -19.67 -17.14
CA GLU A 43 -2.66 -21.08 -17.20
C GLU A 43 -3.50 -21.36 -18.46
N LEU A 44 -4.25 -20.37 -18.95
CA LEU A 44 -4.99 -20.45 -20.22
C LEU A 44 -4.10 -20.23 -21.46
N GLY A 45 -2.79 -20.03 -21.28
CA GLY A 45 -1.82 -19.85 -22.35
C GLY A 45 -1.75 -18.44 -22.94
N TYR A 46 -2.31 -17.44 -22.26
CA TYR A 46 -2.04 -16.03 -22.56
C TYR A 46 -0.75 -15.61 -21.85
N GLU A 47 -0.10 -14.56 -22.35
CA GLU A 47 1.01 -13.94 -21.64
C GLU A 47 0.46 -12.83 -20.75
N ALA A 48 0.62 -12.95 -19.43
CA ALA A 48 0.18 -11.94 -18.48
C ALA A 48 1.24 -11.66 -17.43
N TYR A 49 1.46 -10.39 -17.11
CA TYR A 49 2.54 -9.95 -16.23
C TYR A 49 2.05 -8.93 -15.20
N VAL A 50 2.69 -8.91 -14.04
CA VAL A 50 2.55 -7.87 -13.01
C VAL A 50 3.77 -6.93 -13.02
N PRO A 51 3.75 -5.75 -12.36
CA PRO A 51 4.89 -4.84 -12.32
C PRO A 51 6.19 -5.50 -11.80
N HIS A 52 7.35 -5.00 -12.27
CA HIS A 52 8.65 -5.58 -11.94
C HIS A 52 8.92 -5.68 -10.42
N GLY A 53 8.60 -4.63 -9.67
CA GLY A 53 8.81 -4.55 -8.22
C GLY A 53 7.81 -5.34 -7.38
N THR A 54 6.78 -5.92 -8.00
CA THR A 54 5.67 -6.55 -7.27
C THR A 54 6.12 -7.83 -6.55
N ARG A 55 5.78 -7.94 -5.26
CA ARG A 55 5.85 -9.22 -4.53
C ARG A 55 4.86 -10.21 -5.15
N ILE A 56 5.27 -11.46 -5.32
CA ILE A 56 4.47 -12.50 -5.98
C ILE A 56 4.28 -13.69 -5.05
N SER A 57 3.23 -14.48 -5.29
CA SER A 57 3.01 -15.75 -4.60
C SER A 57 3.86 -16.85 -5.23
N PRO A 58 4.52 -17.73 -4.46
CA PRO A 58 5.20 -18.90 -5.01
C PRO A 58 4.25 -19.94 -5.63
N HIS A 59 2.95 -19.87 -5.30
CA HIS A 59 1.94 -20.82 -5.80
C HIS A 59 1.22 -20.35 -7.06
N LEU A 60 1.43 -19.10 -7.47
CA LEU A 60 0.74 -18.51 -8.62
C LEU A 60 1.74 -18.25 -9.74
N ARG A 61 1.32 -18.47 -10.98
CA ARG A 61 2.08 -18.07 -12.16
C ARG A 61 1.87 -16.59 -12.47
N THR A 62 2.51 -15.72 -11.68
CA THR A 62 2.42 -14.26 -11.81
C THR A 62 3.79 -13.63 -12.14
N PRO A 63 4.29 -13.82 -13.38
CA PRO A 63 5.61 -13.32 -13.75
C PRO A 63 5.66 -11.79 -13.70
N ARG A 64 6.83 -11.28 -13.34
CA ARG A 64 7.12 -9.85 -13.30
C ARG A 64 7.46 -9.37 -14.71
N LEU A 65 6.94 -8.20 -15.07
CA LEU A 65 7.24 -7.55 -16.33
C LEU A 65 8.62 -6.88 -16.24
N ASP A 66 9.60 -7.37 -16.98
CA ASP A 66 10.93 -6.76 -17.06
C ASP A 66 11.10 -5.95 -18.38
N PRO A 67 12.07 -5.01 -18.43
CA PRO A 67 12.30 -4.18 -19.60
C PRO A 67 12.63 -4.96 -20.89
N GLU A 68 13.32 -6.10 -20.80
CA GLU A 68 13.68 -6.90 -21.97
C GLU A 68 12.43 -7.59 -22.54
N THR A 69 11.54 -8.07 -21.67
CA THR A 69 10.22 -8.58 -22.07
C THR A 69 9.40 -7.50 -22.79
N ILE A 70 9.35 -6.27 -22.27
CA ILE A 70 8.62 -5.17 -22.92
C ILE A 70 9.22 -4.86 -24.29
N LYS A 71 10.54 -4.79 -24.38
CA LYS A 71 11.27 -4.59 -25.65
C LYS A 71 10.97 -5.72 -26.65
N ASN A 72 10.93 -6.96 -26.20
CA ASN A 72 10.59 -8.10 -27.05
C ASN A 72 9.15 -8.03 -27.57
N HIS A 73 8.19 -7.64 -26.73
CA HIS A 73 6.83 -7.36 -27.18
C HIS A 73 6.79 -6.22 -28.20
N PHE A 74 7.54 -5.15 -27.97
CA PHE A 74 7.64 -4.03 -28.91
C PHE A 74 8.17 -4.48 -30.28
N LEU A 75 9.32 -5.17 -30.29
CA LEU A 75 9.98 -5.65 -31.51
C LEU A 75 9.18 -6.74 -32.26
N SER A 76 8.42 -7.56 -31.55
CA SER A 76 7.56 -8.59 -32.15
C SER A 76 6.21 -8.06 -32.65
N GLY A 77 6.01 -6.73 -32.65
CA GLY A 77 4.77 -6.13 -33.15
C GLY A 77 3.57 -6.28 -32.22
N LYS A 78 3.78 -6.69 -30.96
CA LYS A 78 2.71 -6.88 -29.97
C LYS A 78 2.27 -5.56 -29.36
N THR A 79 0.98 -5.42 -29.11
CA THR A 79 0.40 -4.23 -28.47
C THR A 79 -0.23 -4.64 -27.14
N PRO A 80 0.44 -4.38 -26.01
CA PRO A 80 -0.02 -4.86 -24.71
C PRO A 80 -1.38 -4.29 -24.32
N ILE A 81 -2.15 -5.10 -23.58
CA ILE A 81 -3.43 -4.71 -22.98
C ILE A 81 -3.18 -4.44 -21.50
N SER A 82 -3.35 -3.20 -21.08
CA SER A 82 -3.22 -2.86 -19.67
C SER A 82 -4.51 -3.13 -18.91
N VAL A 83 -4.40 -3.79 -17.77
CA VAL A 83 -5.51 -4.04 -16.86
C VAL A 83 -5.21 -3.34 -15.54
N TYR A 84 -6.16 -2.57 -15.00
CA TYR A 84 -5.96 -1.85 -13.74
C TYR A 84 -7.25 -1.75 -12.94
N PRO A 85 -7.17 -1.65 -11.60
CA PRO A 85 -8.32 -1.43 -10.75
C PRO A 85 -8.76 0.04 -10.73
N GLU A 86 -9.97 0.31 -10.25
CA GLU A 86 -10.57 1.65 -10.16
C GLU A 86 -9.73 2.65 -9.35
N VAL A 87 -8.96 2.16 -8.37
CA VAL A 87 -8.14 3.00 -7.50
C VAL A 87 -6.84 3.49 -8.15
N ALA A 88 -6.45 2.96 -9.31
CA ALA A 88 -5.10 3.17 -9.85
C ALA A 88 -5.04 3.53 -11.35
N TYR A 89 -6.15 3.94 -11.97
CA TYR A 89 -6.14 4.15 -13.42
C TYR A 89 -5.24 5.31 -13.88
N GLU A 90 -5.01 6.32 -13.04
CA GLU A 90 -4.12 7.46 -13.33
C GLU A 90 -2.65 7.03 -13.43
N TYR A 91 -2.31 5.85 -12.90
CA TYR A 91 -0.98 5.23 -12.90
C TYR A 91 -0.90 4.04 -13.86
N SER A 92 -1.86 3.93 -14.79
CA SER A 92 -1.89 2.85 -15.77
C SER A 92 -0.72 2.93 -16.75
N PHE A 93 -0.22 1.78 -17.21
CA PHE A 93 0.80 1.76 -18.26
C PHE A 93 0.29 2.55 -19.47
N GLN A 94 1.19 3.33 -20.09
CA GLN A 94 0.91 4.09 -21.31
C GLN A 94 0.82 3.17 -22.53
N THR A 95 -0.19 2.29 -22.53
CA THR A 95 -0.48 1.35 -23.61
C THR A 95 -1.71 1.80 -24.39
N PRO A 96 -1.78 1.54 -25.71
CA PRO A 96 -2.93 1.93 -26.51
C PRO A 96 -4.26 1.28 -26.13
N SER A 97 -4.27 0.26 -25.28
CA SER A 97 -5.48 -0.47 -24.95
C SER A 97 -5.56 -0.81 -23.48
N LYS A 98 -6.69 -0.44 -22.90
CA LYS A 98 -6.91 -0.32 -21.47
C LYS A 98 -8.19 -1.04 -21.09
N ALA A 99 -8.10 -1.86 -20.06
CA ALA A 99 -9.21 -2.53 -19.40
C ALA A 99 -9.25 -2.06 -17.94
N LEU A 100 -10.26 -1.27 -17.60
CA LEU A 100 -10.56 -0.91 -16.23
C LEU A 100 -11.38 -2.04 -15.61
N TRP A 101 -10.87 -2.64 -14.53
CA TRP A 101 -11.58 -3.66 -13.78
C TRP A 101 -12.05 -3.09 -12.44
N LEU A 102 -13.35 -2.83 -12.34
CA LEU A 102 -13.98 -2.38 -11.12
C LEU A 102 -14.01 -3.54 -10.13
N LEU A 103 -13.25 -3.40 -9.03
CA LEU A 103 -13.20 -4.31 -7.89
C LEU A 103 -14.04 -3.79 -6.71
N ASN A 104 -14.38 -2.50 -6.73
CA ASN A 104 -15.29 -1.82 -5.83
C ASN A 104 -15.97 -0.64 -6.55
N THR A 105 -16.91 0.02 -5.86
CA THR A 105 -17.52 1.27 -6.29
C THR A 105 -16.44 2.37 -6.40
N PRO A 106 -16.30 3.04 -7.55
CA PRO A 106 -15.32 4.11 -7.75
C PRO A 106 -15.41 5.20 -6.67
N GLY A 107 -14.26 5.60 -6.13
CA GLY A 107 -14.16 6.62 -5.08
C GLY A 107 -14.47 6.15 -3.66
N THR A 108 -14.91 4.91 -3.45
CA THR A 108 -15.16 4.37 -2.09
C THR A 108 -13.86 4.04 -1.34
N VAL A 109 -12.84 3.54 -2.03
CA VAL A 109 -11.53 3.17 -1.44
C VAL A 109 -10.44 4.15 -1.89
N GLY A 110 -10.84 5.36 -2.28
CA GLY A 110 -9.99 6.33 -2.97
C GLY A 110 -10.01 6.16 -4.48
N GLY A 111 -9.14 6.93 -5.14
CA GLY A 111 -9.11 7.04 -6.58
C GLY A 111 -10.25 7.90 -7.16
N PRO A 112 -10.14 8.22 -8.45
CA PRO A 112 -11.12 9.03 -9.17
C PRO A 112 -12.51 8.40 -9.28
N LYS A 113 -13.54 9.25 -9.24
CA LYS A 113 -14.96 8.86 -9.36
C LYS A 113 -15.42 8.72 -10.81
N ILE A 114 -14.73 9.38 -11.75
CA ILE A 114 -15.12 9.44 -13.15
C ILE A 114 -14.42 8.31 -13.90
N LEU A 115 -15.19 7.50 -14.61
CA LEU A 115 -14.64 6.39 -15.38
C LEU A 115 -13.98 6.90 -16.68
N PRO A 116 -12.75 6.46 -17.02
CA PRO A 116 -12.07 6.86 -18.24
C PRO A 116 -12.90 6.52 -19.48
N ALA A 117 -12.96 7.45 -20.44
CA ALA A 117 -13.71 7.27 -21.68
C ALA A 117 -13.05 6.23 -22.60
N ASP A 118 -11.73 6.07 -22.50
CA ASP A 118 -10.88 5.29 -23.39
C ASP A 118 -10.54 3.87 -22.88
N ALA A 119 -11.33 3.35 -21.94
CA ALA A 119 -11.13 2.02 -21.37
C ALA A 119 -12.35 1.12 -21.60
N LEU A 120 -12.08 -0.17 -21.87
CA LEU A 120 -13.08 -1.21 -21.70
C LEU A 120 -13.33 -1.39 -20.21
N ILE A 121 -14.59 -1.45 -19.82
CA ILE A 121 -14.96 -1.56 -18.41
C ILE A 121 -15.40 -2.98 -18.12
N PHE A 122 -14.83 -3.54 -17.05
CA PHE A 122 -15.22 -4.81 -16.49
C PHE A 122 -15.60 -4.62 -15.03
N HIS A 123 -16.55 -5.40 -14.53
CA HIS A 123 -16.99 -5.32 -13.15
C HIS A 123 -16.91 -6.69 -12.48
N PHE A 124 -16.41 -6.71 -11.24
CA PHE A 124 -16.25 -7.93 -10.44
C PHE A 124 -17.59 -8.58 -10.05
N ALA A 125 -18.59 -7.76 -9.69
CA ALA A 125 -19.89 -8.21 -9.20
C ALA A 125 -21.03 -7.27 -9.64
N GLU A 126 -22.27 -7.77 -9.68
CA GLU A 126 -23.43 -6.98 -10.15
C GLU A 126 -23.65 -5.68 -9.37
N TRP A 127 -23.34 -5.67 -8.07
CA TRP A 127 -23.56 -4.51 -7.21
C TRP A 127 -22.61 -3.34 -7.50
N ILE A 128 -21.56 -3.55 -8.31
CA ILE A 128 -20.64 -2.50 -8.78
C ILE A 128 -20.76 -2.21 -10.27
N THR A 129 -21.81 -2.71 -10.92
CA THR A 129 -22.06 -2.43 -12.34
C THR A 129 -22.31 -0.93 -12.53
N PRO A 130 -21.55 -0.24 -13.39
CA PRO A 130 -21.74 1.19 -13.65
C PRO A 130 -23.06 1.44 -14.39
N GLN A 131 -23.79 2.48 -14.00
CA GLN A 131 -25.13 2.77 -14.55
C GLN A 131 -25.09 3.34 -15.98
N GLU A 132 -24.08 4.15 -16.30
CA GLU A 132 -24.04 4.96 -17.54
C GLU A 132 -23.00 4.46 -18.55
N ARG A 133 -22.40 3.29 -18.33
CA ARG A 133 -21.34 2.74 -19.18
C ARG A 133 -21.53 1.26 -19.41
N GLU A 134 -21.36 0.83 -20.66
CA GLU A 134 -21.32 -0.60 -20.98
C GLU A 134 -20.14 -1.25 -20.22
N SER A 135 -20.41 -2.37 -19.57
CA SER A 135 -19.39 -3.17 -18.92
C SER A 135 -19.72 -4.65 -18.97
N ALA A 136 -18.69 -5.49 -18.89
CA ALA A 136 -18.83 -6.94 -18.88
C ALA A 136 -18.38 -7.54 -17.54
N ARG A 137 -18.96 -8.67 -17.16
CA ARG A 137 -18.60 -9.36 -15.93
C ARG A 137 -17.19 -9.95 -16.06
N LEU A 138 -16.35 -9.71 -15.06
CA LEU A 138 -15.05 -10.37 -14.92
C LEU A 138 -14.85 -10.74 -13.45
N THR A 139 -14.93 -12.02 -13.13
CA THR A 139 -14.82 -12.50 -11.76
C THR A 139 -13.69 -13.53 -11.62
N THR A 140 -13.15 -13.66 -10.42
CA THR A 140 -12.07 -14.60 -10.06
C THR A 140 -12.40 -15.24 -8.70
N PRO A 141 -11.80 -16.39 -8.34
CA PRO A 141 -12.10 -17.03 -7.07
C PRO A 141 -11.55 -16.16 -5.95
N LEU A 142 -12.39 -15.74 -5.00
CA LEU A 142 -11.93 -14.91 -3.88
C LEU A 142 -11.19 -15.71 -2.80
N VAL A 143 -11.44 -17.01 -2.70
CA VAL A 143 -11.00 -17.85 -1.58
C VAL A 143 -10.18 -19.02 -2.12
N ASP A 144 -9.02 -19.24 -1.50
CA ASP A 144 -8.19 -20.42 -1.78
C ASP A 144 -8.75 -21.64 -1.04
N LEU A 145 -9.50 -22.48 -1.76
CA LEU A 145 -10.13 -23.68 -1.21
C LEU A 145 -9.13 -24.74 -0.72
N ARG A 146 -7.84 -24.64 -1.08
CA ARG A 146 -6.81 -25.52 -0.52
C ARG A 146 -6.59 -25.24 0.97
N ILE A 147 -6.79 -23.98 1.38
CA ILE A 147 -6.57 -23.50 2.74
C ILE A 147 -7.90 -23.39 3.49
N PHE A 148 -8.90 -22.73 2.89
CA PHE A 148 -10.19 -22.48 3.50
C PHE A 148 -11.21 -23.50 3.00
N ASN A 149 -11.39 -24.56 3.78
CA ASN A 149 -12.36 -25.63 3.56
C ASN A 149 -12.69 -26.25 4.92
N ASN A 150 -13.72 -27.08 4.97
CA ASN A 150 -14.06 -27.88 6.16
C ASN A 150 -13.71 -29.37 5.98
N ASP A 151 -12.79 -29.68 5.06
CA ASP A 151 -12.46 -31.06 4.71
C ASP A 151 -11.71 -31.73 5.87
N ASN A 152 -12.16 -32.93 6.27
CA ASN A 152 -11.55 -33.73 7.35
C ASN A 152 -11.36 -32.97 8.68
N ASN A 153 -12.28 -32.07 9.03
CA ASN A 153 -12.19 -31.30 10.27
C ASN A 153 -12.65 -32.13 11.49
N GLU A 154 -11.70 -32.57 12.33
CA GLU A 154 -11.98 -33.32 13.56
C GLU A 154 -12.78 -32.52 14.60
N HIS A 155 -12.72 -31.20 14.54
CA HIS A 155 -13.42 -30.31 15.47
C HIS A 155 -14.83 -29.96 15.03
N ASP A 156 -15.29 -30.39 13.85
CA ASP A 156 -16.52 -29.88 13.24
C ASP A 156 -17.76 -30.07 14.12
N GLN A 157 -17.84 -31.21 14.80
CA GLN A 157 -18.94 -31.55 15.72
C GLN A 157 -18.73 -31.06 17.16
N SER A 158 -17.57 -30.46 17.46
CA SER A 158 -17.15 -30.07 18.82
C SER A 158 -16.39 -28.74 18.86
N ARG A 159 -16.77 -27.80 18.00
CA ARG A 159 -16.16 -26.46 17.91
C ARG A 159 -16.24 -25.76 19.26
N THR A 160 -15.17 -25.09 19.68
CA THR A 160 -15.05 -24.48 21.02
C THR A 160 -14.76 -22.98 21.00
N LEU A 161 -14.14 -22.48 19.93
CA LEU A 161 -13.72 -21.09 19.85
C LEU A 161 -14.87 -20.17 19.41
N THR A 162 -14.70 -18.88 19.61
CA THR A 162 -15.47 -17.82 18.95
C THR A 162 -14.49 -16.79 18.42
N CYS A 163 -14.84 -16.08 17.36
CA CYS A 163 -13.96 -15.09 16.74
C CYS A 163 -14.74 -13.86 16.28
N TYR A 164 -14.05 -12.74 16.07
CA TYR A 164 -14.65 -11.54 15.50
C TYR A 164 -13.75 -10.88 14.45
N TYR A 165 -14.37 -10.12 13.55
CA TYR A 165 -13.69 -9.29 12.55
C TYR A 165 -14.36 -7.91 12.47
N ALA A 166 -13.57 -6.86 12.73
CA ALA A 166 -14.01 -5.48 12.89
C ALA A 166 -12.90 -4.48 12.55
N HIS A 167 -12.13 -4.72 11.48
CA HIS A 167 -10.89 -3.98 11.24
C HIS A 167 -11.11 -2.48 10.94
N LYS A 168 -11.89 -2.15 9.92
CA LYS A 168 -12.28 -0.76 9.60
C LYS A 168 -13.13 -0.15 10.70
N TYR A 169 -14.01 -0.95 11.30
CA TYR A 169 -14.83 -0.53 12.44
C TYR A 169 -13.97 -0.02 13.61
N LEU A 170 -12.89 -0.73 13.97
CA LEU A 170 -11.94 -0.30 15.00
C LEU A 170 -11.10 0.90 14.56
N ILE A 171 -10.64 0.95 13.31
CA ILE A 171 -9.88 2.10 12.77
C ILE A 171 -10.70 3.40 12.85
N ALA A 172 -12.02 3.30 12.64
CA ALA A 172 -12.93 4.43 12.75
C ALA A 172 -13.24 4.87 14.19
N GLY A 173 -12.58 4.27 15.19
CA GLY A 173 -12.68 4.64 16.60
C GLY A 173 -13.82 3.95 17.35
N PHE A 174 -14.59 3.07 16.71
CA PHE A 174 -15.63 2.30 17.38
C PHE A 174 -15.02 1.18 18.24
N GLN A 175 -15.82 0.62 19.16
CA GLN A 175 -15.39 -0.42 20.09
C GLN A 175 -16.24 -1.67 19.93
N VAL A 176 -15.58 -2.83 19.91
CA VAL A 176 -16.26 -4.13 20.01
C VAL A 176 -16.67 -4.34 21.47
N PRO A 177 -17.93 -4.74 21.77
CA PRO A 177 -18.39 -4.97 23.14
C PRO A 177 -17.49 -5.96 23.91
N ASP A 178 -17.20 -5.66 25.18
CA ASP A 178 -16.27 -6.45 26.01
C ASP A 178 -16.64 -7.94 26.05
N ALA A 179 -17.94 -8.27 26.10
CA ALA A 179 -18.40 -9.65 26.07
C ALA A 179 -17.96 -10.43 24.82
N ILE A 180 -17.86 -9.77 23.66
CA ILE A 180 -17.37 -10.38 22.41
C ILE A 180 -15.85 -10.29 22.36
N LYS A 181 -15.28 -9.14 22.72
CA LYS A 181 -13.84 -8.86 22.66
C LYS A 181 -13.03 -9.79 23.56
N ASP A 182 -13.44 -9.97 24.82
CA ASP A 182 -12.73 -10.78 25.81
C ASP A 182 -13.00 -12.28 25.63
N GLY A 183 -14.17 -12.61 25.09
CA GLY A 183 -14.60 -13.99 24.86
C GLY A 183 -14.15 -14.59 23.52
N SER A 184 -13.64 -13.79 22.58
CA SER A 184 -13.42 -14.22 21.20
C SER A 184 -12.04 -13.83 20.66
N ILE A 185 -11.54 -14.63 19.71
CA ILE A 185 -10.28 -14.35 19.02
C ILE A 185 -10.50 -13.26 17.96
N SER A 186 -9.77 -12.16 18.06
CA SER A 186 -9.71 -11.14 17.00
C SER A 186 -9.05 -11.70 15.75
N LEU A 187 -9.73 -11.66 14.61
CA LEU A 187 -9.19 -11.94 13.27
C LEU A 187 -8.92 -10.66 12.45
N CYS A 188 -8.91 -9.50 13.11
CA CYS A 188 -8.57 -8.22 12.48
C CYS A 188 -7.11 -8.18 12.00
N GLN A 189 -6.82 -7.27 11.05
CA GLN A 189 -5.53 -7.26 10.34
C GLN A 189 -4.35 -6.66 11.12
N ASP A 190 -4.62 -6.03 12.25
CA ASP A 190 -3.63 -5.53 13.23
C ASP A 190 -2.84 -6.68 13.86
N ILE A 191 -3.43 -7.88 13.95
CA ILE A 191 -2.74 -9.09 14.38
C ILE A 191 -2.31 -9.89 13.14
N PRO A 192 -1.01 -9.92 12.80
CA PRO A 192 -0.54 -10.63 11.63
C PRO A 192 -0.76 -12.14 11.80
N ARG A 193 -1.52 -12.74 10.87
CA ARG A 193 -1.69 -14.20 10.76
C ARG A 193 -1.54 -14.64 9.31
N SER A 194 -1.03 -15.86 9.14
CA SER A 194 -1.07 -16.59 7.87
C SER A 194 -2.50 -17.05 7.54
N PRO A 195 -2.81 -17.29 6.26
CA PRO A 195 -4.08 -17.89 5.86
C PRO A 195 -4.39 -19.21 6.58
N GLU A 196 -3.36 -20.05 6.80
CA GLU A 196 -3.47 -21.34 7.46
C GLU A 196 -3.86 -21.20 8.94
N GLU A 197 -3.28 -20.24 9.65
CA GLU A 197 -3.65 -19.92 11.04
C GLU A 197 -5.09 -19.41 11.13
N ILE A 198 -5.50 -18.53 10.20
CA ILE A 198 -6.87 -18.03 10.14
C ILE A 198 -7.84 -19.19 9.89
N ALA A 199 -7.57 -20.05 8.90
CA ALA A 199 -8.40 -21.21 8.61
C ALA A 199 -8.46 -22.19 9.79
N ALA A 200 -7.35 -22.41 10.50
CA ALA A 200 -7.31 -23.25 11.70
C ALA A 200 -8.19 -22.71 12.83
N ILE A 201 -8.19 -21.38 13.05
CA ILE A 201 -9.10 -20.73 14.01
C ILE A 201 -10.55 -20.91 13.54
N LEU A 202 -10.86 -20.59 12.29
CA LEU A 202 -12.22 -20.66 11.74
C LEU A 202 -12.80 -22.09 11.82
N ARG A 203 -12.02 -23.14 11.49
CA ARG A 203 -12.45 -24.55 11.62
C ARG A 203 -12.81 -24.96 13.05
N ARG A 204 -12.27 -24.26 14.06
CA ARG A 204 -12.51 -24.50 15.49
C ARG A 204 -13.55 -23.56 16.10
N SER A 205 -13.94 -22.52 15.37
CA SER A 205 -14.87 -21.50 15.82
C SER A 205 -16.32 -21.90 15.62
N LYS A 206 -17.13 -21.78 16.67
CA LYS A 206 -18.59 -21.92 16.65
C LYS A 206 -19.27 -20.80 15.86
N VAL A 207 -18.66 -19.62 15.85
CA VAL A 207 -19.20 -18.42 15.19
C VAL A 207 -18.11 -17.38 14.94
N LEU A 208 -18.27 -16.64 13.85
CA LEU A 208 -17.57 -15.39 13.56
C LEU A 208 -18.54 -14.21 13.68
N TYR A 209 -18.24 -13.25 14.55
CA TYR A 209 -18.93 -11.95 14.60
C TYR A 209 -18.28 -10.99 13.61
N CYS A 210 -19.01 -10.58 12.57
CA CYS A 210 -18.48 -9.72 11.51
C CYS A 210 -19.16 -8.35 11.53
N TYR A 211 -18.38 -7.29 11.71
CA TYR A 211 -18.85 -5.91 11.86
C TYR A 211 -18.77 -5.11 10.55
N GLU A 212 -18.21 -5.69 9.49
CA GLU A 212 -17.98 -4.99 8.23
C GLU A 212 -17.97 -5.96 7.05
N GLN A 213 -18.26 -5.44 5.85
CA GLN A 213 -18.19 -6.25 4.63
C GLN A 213 -16.74 -6.63 4.32
N SER A 214 -16.44 -7.94 4.35
CA SER A 214 -15.09 -8.48 4.15
C SER A 214 -15.11 -9.89 3.56
N SER A 215 -14.04 -10.28 2.86
CA SER A 215 -13.86 -11.62 2.30
C SER A 215 -13.75 -12.72 3.37
N ILE A 216 -13.42 -12.34 4.61
CA ILE A 216 -13.34 -13.28 5.73
C ILE A 216 -14.68 -13.99 6.00
N THR A 217 -15.80 -13.36 5.63
CA THR A 217 -17.12 -13.99 5.69
C THR A 217 -17.16 -15.25 4.82
N ASN A 218 -16.68 -15.18 3.57
CA ASN A 218 -16.67 -16.35 2.69
C ASN A 218 -15.67 -17.41 3.18
N GLU A 219 -14.51 -16.97 3.68
CA GLU A 219 -13.47 -17.84 4.26
C GLU A 219 -14.00 -18.62 5.48
N ALA A 220 -14.76 -17.96 6.36
CA ALA A 220 -15.41 -18.56 7.52
C ALA A 220 -16.45 -19.61 7.13
N LEU A 221 -17.38 -19.25 6.23
CA LEU A 221 -18.42 -20.16 5.77
C LEU A 221 -17.83 -21.42 5.11
N LEU A 222 -16.78 -21.27 4.29
CA LEU A 222 -16.09 -22.40 3.68
C LEU A 222 -15.34 -23.28 4.69
N CYS A 223 -14.92 -22.72 5.82
CA CYS A 223 -14.38 -23.48 6.97
C CYS A 223 -15.47 -24.08 7.87
N GLY A 224 -16.74 -24.00 7.48
CA GLY A 224 -17.89 -24.47 8.27
C GLY A 224 -18.18 -23.61 9.51
N CYS A 225 -17.65 -22.38 9.57
CA CYS A 225 -17.90 -21.44 10.65
C CYS A 225 -19.05 -20.49 10.28
N PRO A 226 -20.21 -20.56 10.96
CA PRO A 226 -21.30 -19.61 10.77
C PRO A 226 -20.87 -18.17 11.05
N VAL A 227 -21.52 -17.21 10.39
CA VAL A 227 -21.20 -15.79 10.53
C VAL A 227 -22.41 -15.01 11.04
N LEU A 228 -22.25 -14.36 12.20
CA LEU A 228 -23.18 -13.38 12.71
C LEU A 228 -22.76 -11.98 12.29
N ARG A 229 -23.61 -11.33 11.51
CA ARG A 229 -23.43 -9.95 11.06
C ARG A 229 -23.88 -9.00 12.15
N VAL A 230 -23.00 -8.11 12.57
CA VAL A 230 -23.30 -7.10 13.58
C VAL A 230 -23.63 -5.79 12.87
N PRO A 231 -24.83 -5.21 13.07
CA PRO A 231 -25.19 -3.94 12.47
C PRO A 231 -24.17 -2.86 12.81
N SER A 232 -23.68 -2.16 11.79
CA SER A 232 -22.73 -1.05 11.93
C SER A 232 -22.83 -0.10 10.73
N ASP A 233 -22.18 1.05 10.81
CA ASP A 233 -22.02 1.97 9.66
C ASP A 233 -21.29 1.32 8.47
N TYR A 234 -20.60 0.20 8.69
CA TYR A 234 -19.87 -0.57 7.68
C TYR A 234 -20.58 -1.85 7.24
N LEU A 235 -21.75 -2.15 7.81
CA LEU A 235 -22.53 -3.35 7.51
C LEU A 235 -24.03 -3.11 7.76
N THR A 236 -24.74 -2.75 6.68
CA THR A 236 -26.19 -2.50 6.69
C THR A 236 -26.98 -3.79 6.46
N LYS A 237 -28.27 -3.79 6.82
CA LYS A 237 -29.17 -4.95 6.63
C LYS A 237 -29.50 -5.30 5.19
N GLU A 238 -28.96 -4.54 4.24
CA GLU A 238 -29.17 -4.72 2.81
C GLU A 238 -28.12 -5.67 2.22
N GLY A 239 -28.50 -6.38 1.17
CA GLY A 239 -27.58 -7.21 0.38
C GLY A 239 -27.75 -8.71 0.61
N TRP A 240 -26.78 -9.45 0.09
CA TRP A 240 -26.83 -10.91 -0.02
C TRP A 240 -26.55 -11.62 1.31
N ASN A 241 -27.47 -12.51 1.71
CA ASN A 241 -27.39 -13.35 2.91
C ASN A 241 -27.34 -14.82 2.51
N PRO A 242 -26.13 -15.38 2.29
CA PRO A 242 -26.00 -16.79 1.96
C PRO A 242 -26.30 -17.72 3.15
N PRO A 243 -26.51 -19.03 2.91
CA PRO A 243 -26.59 -20.05 3.96
C PRO A 243 -25.44 -19.92 4.95
N GLY A 244 -25.75 -20.02 6.25
CA GLY A 244 -24.78 -19.86 7.34
C GLY A 244 -24.50 -18.41 7.76
N THR A 245 -25.21 -17.42 7.20
CA THR A 245 -25.13 -16.00 7.63
C THR A 245 -26.46 -15.51 8.20
N GLY A 246 -26.40 -14.69 9.26
CA GLY A 246 -27.58 -14.07 9.88
C GLY A 246 -27.21 -12.89 10.76
N TRP A 247 -28.20 -12.14 11.24
CA TRP A 247 -27.98 -10.94 12.03
C TRP A 247 -27.84 -11.24 13.53
N ALA A 248 -26.87 -10.61 14.19
CA ALA A 248 -26.58 -10.84 15.60
C ALA A 248 -27.72 -10.42 16.55
N ASP A 249 -28.64 -9.57 16.09
CA ASP A 249 -29.81 -9.13 16.85
C ASP A 249 -31.03 -10.07 16.73
N GLU A 250 -30.94 -11.14 15.94
CA GLU A 250 -32.00 -12.15 15.79
C GLU A 250 -31.84 -13.25 16.86
N PRO A 251 -32.80 -13.39 17.82
CA PRO A 251 -32.69 -14.38 18.88
C PRO A 251 -32.67 -15.82 18.35
N GLY A 252 -31.72 -16.63 18.82
CA GLY A 252 -31.63 -18.05 18.48
C GLY A 252 -31.19 -18.36 17.05
N ILE A 253 -30.82 -17.35 16.25
CA ILE A 253 -30.49 -17.55 14.83
C ILE A 253 -29.31 -18.51 14.60
N LEU A 254 -28.35 -18.57 15.53
CA LEU A 254 -27.12 -19.35 15.39
C LEU A 254 -27.39 -20.85 15.16
N GLU A 255 -28.42 -21.43 15.77
CA GLU A 255 -28.78 -22.85 15.56
C GLU A 255 -29.24 -23.12 14.12
N LYS A 256 -29.94 -22.16 13.51
CA LYS A 256 -30.30 -22.22 12.09
C LYS A 256 -29.04 -22.13 11.22
N LEU A 257 -28.19 -21.13 11.47
CA LEU A 257 -26.98 -20.90 10.67
C LEU A 257 -26.02 -22.09 10.72
N THR A 258 -25.89 -22.73 11.88
CA THR A 258 -25.04 -23.92 12.07
C THR A 258 -25.50 -25.10 11.22
N ARG A 259 -26.82 -25.25 10.99
CA ARG A 259 -27.37 -26.30 10.12
C ARG A 259 -27.16 -25.99 8.64
N GLU A 260 -27.16 -24.71 8.27
CA GLU A 260 -27.10 -24.23 6.89
C GLU A 260 -25.68 -23.99 6.37
N VAL A 261 -24.69 -23.80 7.25
CA VAL A 261 -23.33 -23.35 6.85
C VAL A 261 -22.66 -24.28 5.82
N ASN A 262 -22.90 -25.59 5.91
CA ASN A 262 -22.32 -26.56 4.98
C ASN A 262 -22.91 -26.47 3.56
N ASP A 263 -24.10 -25.90 3.40
CA ASP A 263 -24.72 -25.68 2.09
C ASP A 263 -24.00 -24.56 1.30
N TYR A 264 -23.24 -23.71 1.99
CA TYR A 264 -22.53 -22.59 1.37
C TYR A 264 -21.50 -23.05 0.32
N ARG A 265 -20.82 -24.18 0.54
CA ARG A 265 -19.79 -24.65 -0.40
C ARG A 265 -20.36 -24.90 -1.80
N ALA A 266 -21.50 -25.57 -1.88
CA ALA A 266 -22.16 -25.84 -3.16
C ALA A 266 -22.57 -24.53 -3.87
N LEU A 267 -23.07 -23.56 -3.10
CA LEU A 267 -23.40 -22.23 -3.63
C LEU A 267 -22.16 -21.49 -4.14
N TYR A 268 -21.04 -21.58 -3.42
CA TYR A 268 -19.77 -20.96 -3.79
C TYR A 268 -19.20 -21.58 -5.07
N GLU A 269 -19.16 -22.91 -5.15
CA GLU A 269 -18.67 -23.65 -6.32
C GLU A 269 -19.55 -23.41 -7.56
N ASN A 270 -20.88 -23.39 -7.41
CA ASN A 270 -21.80 -23.04 -8.49
C ASN A 270 -21.66 -21.57 -8.93
N SER A 271 -21.41 -20.65 -8.00
CA SER A 271 -21.16 -19.24 -8.35
C SER A 271 -19.85 -19.08 -9.13
N ASN A 272 -18.87 -19.95 -8.87
CA ASN A 272 -17.58 -19.99 -9.56
C ASN A 272 -17.61 -20.78 -10.87
N SER A 273 -18.67 -21.53 -11.20
CA SER A 273 -18.71 -22.35 -12.42
C SER A 273 -18.67 -21.51 -13.71
N TYR A 274 -19.21 -20.29 -13.67
CA TYR A 274 -19.23 -19.34 -14.80
C TYR A 274 -18.02 -18.41 -14.84
N MET A 275 -17.13 -18.51 -13.85
CA MET A 275 -15.95 -17.64 -13.76
C MET A 275 -15.03 -17.81 -14.96
N LEU A 276 -14.76 -19.06 -15.35
CA LEU A 276 -13.88 -19.35 -16.46
C LEU A 276 -14.43 -18.74 -17.76
N ASP A 277 -15.74 -18.85 -17.99
CA ASP A 277 -16.40 -18.24 -19.13
C ASP A 277 -16.23 -16.71 -19.09
N SER A 278 -16.41 -16.06 -17.94
CA SER A 278 -16.18 -14.61 -17.80
C SER A 278 -14.75 -14.18 -18.12
N ILE A 279 -13.74 -15.00 -17.75
CA ILE A 279 -12.32 -14.72 -18.04
C ILE A 279 -12.02 -14.97 -19.53
N LEU A 280 -12.62 -16.00 -20.13
CA LEU A 280 -12.51 -16.27 -21.56
C LEU A 280 -13.17 -15.17 -22.40
N ASP A 281 -14.32 -14.65 -21.97
CA ASP A 281 -15.01 -13.53 -22.60
C ASP A 281 -14.22 -12.23 -22.46
N PHE A 282 -13.64 -11.97 -21.28
CA PHE A 282 -12.68 -10.89 -21.08
C PHE A 282 -11.50 -11.02 -22.06
N ALA A 283 -10.89 -12.20 -22.15
CA ALA A 283 -9.75 -12.40 -23.03
C ALA A 283 -10.14 -12.22 -24.50
N SER A 284 -11.26 -12.79 -24.92
CA SER A 284 -11.78 -12.67 -26.29
C SER A 284 -12.09 -11.21 -26.67
N SER A 285 -12.86 -10.51 -25.83
CA SER A 285 -13.29 -9.13 -26.09
C SER A 285 -12.12 -8.14 -26.11
N THR A 286 -11.16 -8.29 -25.21
CA THR A 286 -9.97 -7.42 -25.15
C THR A 286 -9.01 -7.67 -26.31
N GLN A 287 -8.82 -8.93 -26.75
CA GLN A 287 -7.94 -9.25 -27.88
C GLN A 287 -8.54 -8.83 -29.23
N GLN A 288 -9.86 -8.91 -29.40
CA GLN A 288 -10.54 -8.53 -30.65
C GLN A 288 -10.64 -7.01 -30.85
N ARG A 289 -10.72 -6.23 -29.77
CA ARG A 289 -10.95 -4.78 -29.83
C ARG A 289 -9.65 -3.96 -29.98
N LEU A 290 -8.54 -4.57 -30.42
CA LEU A 290 -7.24 -3.91 -30.53
C LEU A 290 -6.96 -3.30 -31.93
N PRO A 291 -6.36 -2.08 -31.99
CA PRO A 291 -6.33 -1.08 -30.93
C PRO A 291 -7.70 -0.38 -30.83
N LEU A 292 -8.13 -0.02 -29.61
CA LEU A 292 -9.26 0.88 -29.37
C LEU A 292 -8.89 2.28 -29.86
N HIS A 293 -8.78 2.44 -31.18
CA HIS A 293 -8.30 3.63 -31.84
C HIS A 293 -9.44 4.50 -32.34
N GLN A 294 -10.56 4.52 -31.64
CA GLN A 294 -11.47 5.65 -31.76
C GLN A 294 -10.90 6.78 -30.90
N ALA A 295 -9.94 7.49 -31.51
CA ALA A 295 -9.52 8.85 -31.27
C ALA A 295 -9.43 9.32 -29.79
N ARG A 296 -8.30 9.03 -29.12
CA ARG A 296 -7.71 10.09 -28.30
C ARG A 296 -7.25 11.20 -29.25
N GLU A 297 -7.64 12.45 -28.97
CA GLU A 297 -7.17 13.60 -29.76
C GLU A 297 -5.63 13.76 -29.70
N ARG A 298 -4.98 13.25 -28.63
CA ARG A 298 -3.52 13.32 -28.41
C ARG A 298 -2.98 12.10 -27.64
N PRO A 299 -2.43 11.07 -28.30
CA PRO A 299 -1.75 9.97 -27.62
C PRO A 299 -0.43 10.42 -26.99
N SER A 300 0.02 9.73 -25.94
CA SER A 300 1.36 9.95 -25.39
C SER A 300 2.46 9.53 -26.38
N LYS A 301 3.72 9.94 -26.12
CA LYS A 301 4.86 9.54 -26.96
C LYS A 301 5.02 8.01 -27.00
N ILE A 302 4.82 7.33 -25.86
CA ILE A 302 4.93 5.86 -25.78
C ILE A 302 3.75 5.18 -26.46
N GLU A 303 2.52 5.67 -26.25
CA GLU A 303 1.32 5.16 -26.92
C GLU A 303 1.51 5.24 -28.46
N ALA A 304 1.97 6.38 -28.97
CA ALA A 304 2.25 6.55 -30.40
C ALA A 304 3.30 5.58 -30.94
N LEU A 305 4.34 5.26 -30.16
CA LEU A 305 5.35 4.28 -30.54
C LEU A 305 4.79 2.86 -30.59
N TRP A 306 3.94 2.47 -29.64
CA TRP A 306 3.23 1.18 -29.67
C TRP A 306 2.32 1.04 -30.89
N LEU A 307 1.88 2.15 -31.48
CA LEU A 307 0.97 2.14 -32.63
C LEU A 307 1.68 2.09 -33.98
N LEU A 308 3.01 2.16 -34.00
CA LEU A 308 3.79 1.97 -35.22
C LEU A 308 3.58 0.56 -35.77
N ALA A 309 3.59 0.45 -37.11
CA ALA A 309 3.55 -0.84 -37.79
C ALA A 309 4.74 -1.71 -37.33
N PRO A 310 4.58 -3.05 -37.19
CA PRO A 310 5.61 -3.93 -36.68
C PRO A 310 6.99 -3.74 -37.33
N GLU A 311 7.03 -3.51 -38.64
CA GLU A 311 8.27 -3.33 -39.42
C GLU A 311 8.99 -2.02 -39.08
N GLN A 312 8.27 -1.02 -38.57
CA GLN A 312 8.81 0.28 -38.17
C GLN A 312 9.34 0.29 -36.74
N ARG A 313 8.82 -0.60 -35.87
CA ARG A 313 9.18 -0.63 -34.45
C ARG A 313 10.66 -0.94 -34.23
N ALA A 314 11.26 -1.83 -35.01
CA ALA A 314 12.69 -2.11 -34.94
C ALA A 314 13.57 -0.84 -35.10
N LYS A 315 13.17 0.10 -35.94
CA LYS A 315 13.89 1.38 -36.15
C LYS A 315 13.70 2.37 -35.01
N HIS A 316 12.64 2.21 -34.21
CA HIS A 316 12.28 3.13 -33.13
C HIS A 316 12.51 2.54 -31.73
N VAL A 317 13.12 1.34 -31.63
CA VAL A 317 13.33 0.67 -30.34
C VAL A 317 14.13 1.51 -29.34
N ASN A 318 15.15 2.24 -29.79
CA ASN A 318 15.93 3.11 -28.91
C ASN A 318 15.10 4.30 -28.39
N GLN A 319 14.27 4.90 -29.25
CA GLN A 319 13.36 5.98 -28.83
C GLN A 319 12.27 5.48 -27.88
N PHE A 320 11.81 4.24 -28.11
CA PHE A 320 10.86 3.57 -27.24
C PHE A 320 11.46 3.28 -25.87
N LEU A 321 12.66 2.72 -25.80
CA LEU A 321 13.37 2.48 -24.54
C LEU A 321 13.70 3.79 -23.80
N GLU A 322 14.10 4.84 -24.52
CA GLU A 322 14.33 6.17 -23.94
C GLU A 322 13.05 6.73 -23.33
N ALA A 323 11.92 6.67 -24.07
CA ALA A 323 10.63 7.10 -23.55
C ALA A 323 10.20 6.27 -22.33
N LEU A 324 10.34 4.94 -22.42
CA LEU A 324 10.03 4.00 -21.33
C LEU A 324 10.83 4.31 -20.07
N SER A 325 12.12 4.65 -20.19
CA SER A 325 12.98 4.97 -19.05
C SER A 325 12.59 6.25 -18.31
N ARG A 326 11.81 7.13 -18.96
CA ARG A 326 11.32 8.40 -18.38
C ARG A 326 9.96 8.27 -17.72
N GLU A 327 9.26 7.16 -17.92
CA GLU A 327 8.03 6.87 -17.19
C GLU A 327 8.36 6.66 -15.72
N GLU A 328 7.62 7.30 -14.83
CA GLU A 328 7.79 7.17 -13.37
C GLU A 328 7.81 5.71 -12.91
N PHE A 329 7.06 4.85 -13.60
CA PHE A 329 7.03 3.40 -13.39
C PHE A 329 8.42 2.72 -13.56
N PHE A 330 9.27 3.21 -14.46
CA PHE A 330 10.61 2.66 -14.74
C PHE A 330 11.76 3.56 -14.28
N ALA A 331 11.53 4.86 -14.08
CA ALA A 331 12.54 5.86 -13.69
C ALA A 331 13.18 5.56 -12.31
N HIS A 332 12.51 4.79 -11.44
CA HIS A 332 13.10 4.30 -10.19
C HIS A 332 14.05 3.10 -10.36
N HIS A 333 14.35 2.66 -11.59
CA HIS A 333 15.13 1.44 -11.86
C HIS A 333 16.38 1.66 -12.74
N ALA A 334 16.69 2.89 -13.15
CA ALA A 334 17.88 3.19 -13.97
C ALA A 334 19.20 3.28 -13.17
N SER A 335 19.17 3.21 -11.83
CA SER A 335 20.37 2.97 -11.02
C SER A 335 20.31 1.58 -10.39
N ALA A 336 20.56 0.55 -11.21
CA ALA A 336 21.03 -0.74 -10.75
C ALA A 336 22.51 -0.66 -10.33
N THR A 337 22.84 0.35 -9.51
CA THR A 337 24.00 0.36 -8.64
C THR A 337 23.44 0.28 -7.23
N ASP A 338 23.98 -0.65 -6.45
CA ASP A 338 23.72 -0.84 -5.02
C ASP A 338 23.15 0.42 -4.35
N PRO A 339 21.90 0.39 -3.85
CA PRO A 339 21.27 1.51 -3.16
C PRO A 339 22.13 2.08 -2.04
N ALA A 340 22.99 1.27 -1.40
CA ALA A 340 23.93 1.74 -0.39
C ALA A 340 25.03 2.66 -0.97
N LEU A 341 25.51 2.38 -2.19
CA LEU A 341 26.51 3.21 -2.89
C LEU A 341 25.94 4.52 -3.41
N VAL A 342 24.67 4.52 -3.85
CA VAL A 342 23.95 5.74 -4.26
C VAL A 342 23.59 6.59 -3.03
N PHE A 343 23.18 5.94 -1.94
CA PHE A 343 22.86 6.57 -0.66
C PHE A 343 24.11 7.20 0.00
N SER A 344 25.25 6.50 0.01
CA SER A 344 26.54 7.02 0.48
C SER A 344 27.02 8.22 -0.34
N ALA A 345 27.04 8.12 -1.67
CA ALA A 345 27.47 9.22 -2.54
C ALA A 345 26.54 10.45 -2.46
N TRP A 346 25.25 10.24 -2.19
CA TRP A 346 24.27 11.31 -2.03
C TRP A 346 24.29 11.94 -0.63
N ILE A 347 24.52 11.17 0.44
CA ILE A 347 24.78 11.67 1.80
C ILE A 347 26.02 12.57 1.79
N ASP A 348 27.11 12.14 1.16
CA ASP A 348 28.35 12.92 1.09
C ASP A 348 28.19 14.25 0.34
N GLN A 349 27.36 14.28 -0.72
CA GLN A 349 27.05 15.51 -1.46
C GLN A 349 26.00 16.40 -0.76
N SER A 350 25.11 15.82 0.04
CA SER A 350 23.98 16.51 0.66
C SER A 350 24.32 17.05 2.06
N VAL A 351 25.12 16.32 2.84
CA VAL A 351 25.65 16.77 4.15
C VAL A 351 26.58 17.97 3.96
N ALA A 352 27.39 17.99 2.90
CA ALA A 352 28.26 19.13 2.54
C ALA A 352 27.49 20.40 2.14
N LYS A 353 26.19 20.28 1.79
CA LYS A 353 25.33 21.43 1.43
C LYS A 353 24.38 21.86 2.55
N ILE A 354 24.19 21.04 3.58
CA ILE A 354 23.27 21.31 4.70
C ILE A 354 24.01 21.81 5.95
N ILE A 355 25.32 21.56 6.09
CA ILE A 355 26.13 22.13 7.17
C ILE A 355 26.80 23.43 6.66
N PRO A 356 26.38 24.64 7.09
CA PRO A 356 27.32 25.74 7.11
C PRO A 356 28.42 25.37 8.10
N SER A 357 29.68 25.39 7.66
CA SER A 357 30.84 25.10 8.49
C SER A 357 30.81 25.92 9.79
N SER A 358 30.34 25.31 10.89
CA SER A 358 30.52 25.82 12.24
C SER A 358 31.67 25.06 12.89
N GLY A 359 32.88 25.58 12.67
CA GLY A 359 34.00 25.31 13.57
C GLY A 359 33.69 25.87 14.98
N PRO A 360 34.36 25.37 16.03
CA PRO A 360 34.04 25.73 17.40
C PRO A 360 34.31 27.21 17.66
N ALA A 361 33.41 27.81 18.44
CA ALA A 361 33.36 29.23 18.72
C ALA A 361 34.67 29.80 19.28
N THR A 362 35.24 30.78 18.58
CA THR A 362 36.04 31.84 19.19
C THR A 362 35.66 33.19 18.57
N THR A 363 34.97 33.99 19.38
CA THR A 363 35.04 35.46 19.51
C THR A 363 35.04 36.36 18.27
N THR A 364 34.02 37.23 18.24
CA THR A 364 33.97 38.64 17.78
C THR A 364 34.11 38.96 16.28
N ALA A 365 32.98 39.14 15.59
CA ALA A 365 32.73 40.15 14.53
C ALA A 365 31.26 40.06 14.00
N PRO A 366 30.67 41.13 13.44
CA PRO A 366 29.25 41.50 13.57
C PRO A 366 28.29 40.87 12.54
N PRO A 367 26.95 40.91 12.76
CA PRO A 367 25.99 40.27 11.87
C PRO A 367 25.92 40.99 10.50
N PRO A 368 25.65 40.26 9.39
CA PRO A 368 25.39 40.87 8.10
C PRO A 368 24.00 41.50 8.05
N LYS A 369 23.89 42.55 7.24
CA LYS A 369 22.82 43.56 7.24
C LYS A 369 21.43 43.05 6.82
N THR A 370 20.46 43.61 7.53
CA THR A 370 19.00 43.62 7.38
C THR A 370 18.47 43.93 5.97
N SER A 371 17.49 43.14 5.52
CA SER A 371 16.35 43.66 4.78
C SER A 371 15.26 44.04 5.80
N ASN A 372 14.82 45.30 5.80
CA ASN A 372 13.80 45.85 6.69
C ASN A 372 12.46 45.10 6.56
N VAL A 373 12.25 44.10 7.42
CA VAL A 373 10.91 43.59 7.73
C VAL A 373 10.61 44.05 9.15
N GLU A 374 9.59 44.89 9.32
CA GLU A 374 9.14 45.33 10.65
C GLU A 374 8.64 44.12 11.44
N THR A 375 9.43 43.67 12.41
CA THR A 375 9.03 42.65 13.37
C THR A 375 7.84 43.19 14.19
N ILE A 376 6.75 42.43 14.25
CA ILE A 376 5.52 42.86 14.93
C ILE A 376 5.75 43.11 16.43
N SER A 377 5.14 44.17 16.97
CA SER A 377 5.13 44.40 18.42
C SER A 377 4.21 43.39 19.11
N VAL A 378 4.57 42.91 20.30
CA VAL A 378 3.76 41.94 21.07
C VAL A 378 2.33 42.45 21.30
N SER A 379 2.16 43.76 21.54
CA SER A 379 0.84 44.37 21.70
C SER A 379 0.01 44.37 20.41
N ASP A 380 0.65 44.61 19.26
CA ASP A 380 -0.04 44.58 17.97
C ASP A 380 -0.37 43.16 17.54
N GLU A 381 0.55 42.21 17.76
CA GLU A 381 0.33 40.79 17.51
C GLU A 381 -0.87 40.28 18.30
N ASN A 382 -0.93 40.55 19.61
CA ASN A 382 -2.07 40.16 20.45
C ASN A 382 -3.40 40.77 19.97
N ARG A 383 -3.39 42.03 19.51
CA ARG A 383 -4.59 42.68 18.97
C ARG A 383 -5.05 42.03 17.66
N LEU A 384 -4.13 41.70 16.76
CA LEU A 384 -4.44 41.04 15.49
C LEU A 384 -4.93 39.60 15.72
N ILE A 385 -4.38 38.89 16.70
CA ILE A 385 -4.86 37.55 17.10
C ILE A 385 -6.30 37.60 17.62
N GLN A 386 -6.64 38.57 18.49
CA GLN A 386 -8.04 38.73 18.94
C GLN A 386 -9.00 39.02 17.79
N LYS A 387 -8.53 39.76 16.78
CA LYS A 387 -9.30 40.00 15.55
C LYS A 387 -9.44 38.72 14.73
N LEU A 388 -8.38 37.92 14.60
CA LEU A 388 -8.39 36.63 13.92
C LEU A 388 -9.40 35.66 14.57
N ASP A 389 -9.37 35.53 15.89
CA ASP A 389 -10.32 34.69 16.63
C ASP A 389 -11.78 35.09 16.37
N LYS A 390 -12.05 36.39 16.26
CA LYS A 390 -13.38 36.91 15.94
C LYS A 390 -13.79 36.55 14.52
N LEU A 391 -12.90 36.69 13.55
CA LEU A 391 -13.17 36.35 12.14
C LEU A 391 -13.44 34.85 11.95
N ILE A 392 -12.65 34.00 12.62
CA ILE A 392 -12.86 32.55 12.62
C ILE A 392 -14.23 32.19 13.18
N ARG A 393 -14.64 32.79 14.31
CA ARG A 393 -15.99 32.55 14.88
C ARG A 393 -17.13 33.04 14.00
N GLN A 394 -16.86 33.99 13.11
CA GLN A 394 -17.84 34.54 12.17
C GLN A 394 -17.88 33.79 10.83
N GLY A 395 -16.99 32.80 10.62
CA GLY A 395 -16.88 32.05 9.36
C GLY A 395 -16.34 32.90 8.19
N ALA A 396 -15.63 33.99 8.49
CA ALA A 396 -15.06 34.88 7.49
C ALA A 396 -13.68 34.38 7.04
N ASP A 397 -13.66 33.25 6.34
CA ASP A 397 -12.43 32.48 6.06
C ASP A 397 -11.39 33.24 5.23
N GLU A 398 -11.81 34.00 4.21
CA GLU A 398 -10.90 34.78 3.36
C GLU A 398 -10.24 35.94 4.11
N GLU A 399 -10.98 36.60 4.99
CA GLU A 399 -10.46 37.70 5.81
C GLU A 399 -9.51 37.16 6.90
N ALA A 400 -9.79 35.96 7.42
CA ALA A 400 -8.92 35.26 8.36
C ALA A 400 -7.61 34.84 7.69
N ILE A 401 -7.64 34.32 6.46
CA ILE A 401 -6.45 33.96 5.68
C ILE A 401 -5.57 35.19 5.43
N GLN A 402 -6.14 36.29 4.95
CA GLN A 402 -5.40 37.53 4.72
C GLN A 402 -4.73 38.06 6.00
N LEU A 403 -5.42 37.92 7.14
CA LEU A 403 -4.88 38.33 8.43
C LEU A 403 -3.75 37.41 8.91
N MET A 404 -3.84 36.10 8.65
CA MET A 404 -2.76 35.14 8.92
C MET A 404 -1.54 35.36 8.03
N GLU A 405 -1.74 35.61 6.73
CA GLU A 405 -0.67 35.98 5.79
C GLU A 405 0.06 37.26 6.27
N LEU A 406 -0.70 38.29 6.68
CA LEU A 406 -0.14 39.53 7.24
C LEU A 406 0.67 39.28 8.53
N LEU A 407 0.20 38.39 9.41
CA LEU A 407 0.92 38.03 10.64
C LEU A 407 2.25 37.33 10.32
N ILE A 408 2.28 36.46 9.31
CA ILE A 408 3.51 35.80 8.84
C ILE A 408 4.46 36.79 8.20
N GLU A 409 3.97 37.68 7.34
CA GLU A 409 4.77 38.75 6.71
C GLU A 409 5.44 39.65 7.77
N ARG A 410 4.78 39.88 8.90
CA ARG A 410 5.31 40.65 10.04
C ARG A 410 6.11 39.81 11.04
N GLN A 411 6.53 38.61 10.64
CA GLN A 411 7.37 37.70 11.42
C GLN A 411 6.76 37.35 12.79
N THR A 412 5.50 36.93 12.80
CA THR A 412 4.87 36.35 13.99
C THR A 412 5.74 35.24 14.59
N THR A 413 5.78 35.20 15.92
CA THR A 413 6.51 34.15 16.67
C THR A 413 5.60 32.98 17.07
N ARG A 414 4.32 33.04 16.68
CA ARG A 414 3.30 32.02 17.00
C ARG A 414 3.25 30.94 15.93
N TRP A 415 3.68 29.73 16.28
CA TRP A 415 3.69 28.60 15.36
C TRP A 415 2.28 28.18 14.92
N GLU A 416 1.26 28.42 15.74
CA GLU A 416 -0.14 28.06 15.48
C GLU A 416 -0.70 28.74 14.23
N ILE A 417 -0.19 29.93 13.91
CA ILE A 417 -0.59 30.69 12.72
C ILE A 417 -0.07 30.02 11.45
N HIS A 418 1.17 29.52 11.48
CA HIS A 418 1.73 28.73 10.39
C HIS A 418 1.04 27.38 10.24
N ASP A 419 0.70 26.72 11.36
CA ASP A 419 -0.01 25.45 11.39
C ASP A 419 -1.42 25.56 10.79
N MET A 420 -2.17 26.60 11.18
CA MET A 420 -3.54 26.84 10.74
C MET A 420 -3.58 27.21 9.27
N LEU A 421 -2.77 28.18 8.83
CA LEU A 421 -2.72 28.59 7.43
C LEU A 421 -2.20 27.47 6.53
N GLY A 422 -1.22 26.70 6.99
CA GLY A 422 -0.69 25.54 6.27
C GLY A 422 -1.75 24.45 6.06
N GLY A 423 -2.58 24.18 7.07
CA GLY A 423 -3.72 23.28 6.94
C GLY A 423 -4.73 23.74 5.88
N ILE A 424 -5.10 25.03 5.92
CA ILE A 424 -6.03 25.62 4.94
C ILE A 424 -5.49 25.52 3.51
N TYR A 425 -4.19 25.75 3.30
CA TYR A 425 -3.59 25.59 1.97
C TYR A 425 -3.58 24.15 1.49
N ILE A 426 -3.35 23.17 2.37
CA ILE A 426 -3.44 21.74 2.02
C ILE A 426 -4.86 21.37 1.60
N GLU A 427 -5.88 21.79 2.36
CA GLU A 427 -7.29 21.54 2.05
C GLU A 427 -7.72 22.14 0.70
N ARG A 428 -7.15 23.30 0.35
CA ARG A 428 -7.38 23.98 -0.94
C ARG A 428 -6.49 23.46 -2.09
N GLY A 429 -5.67 22.45 -1.86
CA GLY A 429 -4.75 21.89 -2.85
C GLY A 429 -3.54 22.79 -3.19
N LEU A 430 -3.31 23.87 -2.44
CA LEU A 430 -2.24 24.84 -2.65
C LEU A 430 -0.94 24.39 -1.96
N MET A 431 -0.43 23.23 -2.36
CA MET A 431 0.68 22.54 -1.68
C MET A 431 1.98 23.36 -1.63
N ASP A 432 2.31 24.10 -2.69
CA ASP A 432 3.53 24.91 -2.72
C ASP A 432 3.53 26.05 -1.70
N LYS A 433 2.35 26.63 -1.44
CA LYS A 433 2.18 27.63 -0.38
C LYS A 433 2.26 26.99 1.01
N ALA A 434 1.71 25.80 1.20
CA ALA A 434 1.82 25.07 2.46
C ALA A 434 3.29 24.75 2.78
N ILE A 435 4.04 24.23 1.81
CA ILE A 435 5.45 23.84 1.95
C ILE A 435 6.37 25.04 2.23
N SER A 436 5.99 26.26 1.83
CA SER A 436 6.79 27.46 2.11
C SER A 436 6.62 27.99 3.53
N ILE A 437 5.44 27.83 4.14
CA ILE A 437 5.12 28.40 5.47
C ILE A 437 5.30 27.43 6.63
N LEU A 438 5.00 26.13 6.43
CA LEU A 438 5.06 25.12 7.49
C LEU A 438 6.46 24.93 8.11
N PRO A 439 7.58 25.01 7.34
CA PRO A 439 8.93 24.95 7.92
C PRO A 439 9.23 26.13 8.85
N GLN A 440 8.64 27.30 8.60
CA GLN A 440 8.83 28.49 9.43
C GLN A 440 8.18 28.26 10.81
N GLY A 441 6.95 27.77 10.83
CA GLY A 441 6.27 27.37 12.08
C GLY A 441 7.00 26.24 12.82
N ALA A 442 7.60 25.30 12.09
CA ALA A 442 8.39 24.22 12.66
C ALA A 442 9.67 24.68 13.39
N SER A 443 10.13 25.92 13.11
CA SER A 443 11.34 26.49 13.68
C SER A 443 11.13 27.33 14.95
N LEU A 444 9.88 27.68 15.28
CA LEU A 444 9.54 28.64 16.33
C LEU A 444 9.35 28.03 17.74
N GLU A 445 8.90 26.77 17.86
CA GLU A 445 8.73 26.09 19.16
C GLU A 445 9.05 24.59 19.15
N PHE A 446 9.28 24.03 20.35
CA PHE A 446 9.45 22.58 20.59
C PHE A 446 8.17 21.77 20.28
N SER A 447 6.99 22.39 20.42
CA SER A 447 5.63 21.84 20.18
C SER A 447 5.21 21.79 18.70
N SER A 448 6.10 22.18 17.79
CA SER A 448 5.81 22.36 16.37
C SER A 448 5.67 21.05 15.55
N THR A 449 5.38 19.92 16.21
CA THR A 449 5.22 18.62 15.55
C THR A 449 4.01 18.61 14.65
N ASN A 450 2.97 19.40 14.95
CA ASN A 450 1.81 19.60 14.06
C ASN A 450 2.20 20.21 12.70
N CYS A 451 3.02 21.27 12.69
CA CYS A 451 3.54 21.86 11.45
C CYS A 451 4.34 20.84 10.63
N LEU A 452 5.17 20.03 11.30
CA LEU A 452 5.96 18.98 10.66
C LEU A 452 5.08 17.83 10.14
N ARG A 453 4.01 17.43 10.84
CA ARG A 453 3.05 16.42 10.36
C ARG A 453 2.35 16.89 9.10
N LYS A 454 1.86 18.13 9.09
CA LYS A 454 1.23 18.74 7.91
C LYS A 454 2.21 18.90 6.76
N LEU A 455 3.47 19.23 7.04
CA LEU A 455 4.51 19.31 6.02
C LEU A 455 4.82 17.94 5.41
N ALA A 456 4.90 16.89 6.24
CA ALA A 456 5.08 15.52 5.79
C ALA A 456 3.88 15.05 4.94
N ALA A 457 2.66 15.39 5.35
CA ALA A 457 1.45 15.13 4.56
C ALA A 457 1.46 15.89 3.22
N ALA A 458 1.81 17.18 3.21
CA ALA A 458 1.92 17.98 1.99
C ALA A 458 2.97 17.41 1.02
N PHE A 459 4.14 17.00 1.52
CA PHE A 459 5.14 16.32 0.71
C PHE A 459 4.64 14.97 0.18
N THR A 460 3.89 14.21 0.98
CA THR A 460 3.31 12.93 0.55
C THR A 460 2.29 13.13 -0.58
N LEU A 461 1.43 14.14 -0.47
CA LEU A 461 0.46 14.49 -1.51
C LEU A 461 1.11 15.01 -2.79
N GLN A 462 2.31 15.58 -2.72
CA GLN A 462 3.15 15.94 -3.88
C GLN A 462 4.03 14.78 -4.38
N ASN A 463 3.88 13.55 -3.85
CA ASN A 463 4.75 12.40 -4.15
C ASN A 463 6.25 12.65 -3.85
N ARG A 464 6.55 13.59 -2.96
CA ARG A 464 7.91 13.93 -2.49
C ARG A 464 8.26 13.09 -1.26
N LEU A 465 8.19 11.77 -1.44
CA LEU A 465 8.14 10.78 -0.35
C LEU A 465 9.40 10.82 0.54
N TRP A 466 10.58 11.08 -0.02
CA TRP A 466 11.81 11.22 0.76
C TRP A 466 11.84 12.46 1.65
N GLN A 467 11.22 13.55 1.21
CA GLN A 467 11.10 14.76 2.01
C GLN A 467 10.03 14.59 3.10
N ALA A 468 8.98 13.81 2.81
CA ALA A 468 8.04 13.38 3.83
C ALA A 468 8.73 12.54 4.92
N LEU A 469 9.51 11.52 4.55
CA LEU A 469 10.26 10.68 5.48
C LEU A 469 11.28 11.48 6.31
N ALA A 470 12.02 12.39 5.67
CA ALA A 470 12.95 13.29 6.37
C ALA A 470 12.23 14.22 7.38
N THR A 471 10.99 14.61 7.07
CA THR A 471 10.16 15.41 7.97
C THR A 471 9.63 14.54 9.13
N CYS A 472 9.19 13.31 8.87
CA CYS A 472 8.79 12.35 9.90
C CYS A 472 9.94 12.03 10.87
N ALA A 473 11.17 11.86 10.37
CA ALA A 473 12.34 11.62 11.21
C ALA A 473 12.60 12.76 12.21
N GLN A 474 12.32 14.01 11.84
CA GLN A 474 12.43 15.16 12.75
C GLN A 474 11.42 15.10 13.89
N ILE A 475 10.22 14.57 13.62
CA ILE A 475 9.16 14.39 14.61
C ILE A 475 9.52 13.21 15.52
N LEU A 476 9.91 12.05 14.96
CA LEU A 476 10.32 10.86 15.73
C LEU A 476 11.55 11.11 16.62
N LYS A 477 12.41 12.07 16.27
CA LYS A 477 13.52 12.50 17.14
C LYS A 477 13.00 13.14 18.44
N ARG A 478 11.83 13.77 18.42
CA ARG A 478 11.19 14.45 19.55
C ARG A 478 10.15 13.56 20.24
N GLU A 479 9.40 12.80 19.44
CA GLU A 479 8.31 11.90 19.85
C GLU A 479 8.61 10.47 19.33
N PRO A 480 9.57 9.74 19.93
CA PRO A 480 10.00 8.45 19.40
C PRO A 480 8.92 7.36 19.45
N ASP A 481 7.96 7.50 20.35
CA ASP A 481 6.88 6.52 20.59
C ASP A 481 5.59 6.88 19.83
N ASP A 482 5.64 7.78 18.85
CA ASP A 482 4.47 8.19 18.09
C ASP A 482 4.00 7.10 17.12
N GLY A 483 3.08 6.25 17.61
CA GLY A 483 2.57 5.11 16.86
C GLY A 483 1.90 5.49 15.54
N GLU A 484 1.21 6.62 15.48
CA GLU A 484 0.56 7.11 14.25
C GLU A 484 1.58 7.48 13.17
N LEU A 485 2.69 8.11 13.57
CA LEU A 485 3.77 8.50 12.66
C LEU A 485 4.58 7.29 12.20
N HIS A 486 4.77 6.27 13.04
CA HIS A 486 5.37 5.01 12.62
C HIS A 486 4.52 4.29 11.56
N ILE A 487 3.19 4.30 11.71
CA ILE A 487 2.26 3.79 10.69
C ILE A 487 2.37 4.62 9.42
N PHE A 488 2.38 5.95 9.54
CA PHE A 488 2.52 6.85 8.39
C PHE A 488 3.85 6.67 7.63
N VAL A 489 4.97 6.53 8.34
CA VAL A 489 6.30 6.22 7.77
C VAL A 489 6.30 4.87 7.08
N ARG A 490 5.73 3.83 7.71
CA ARG A 490 5.55 2.51 7.11
C ARG A 490 4.75 2.63 5.80
N ASP A 491 3.66 3.37 5.80
CA ASP A 491 2.80 3.51 4.62
C ASP A 491 3.51 4.25 3.48
N ILE A 492 4.37 5.24 3.80
CA ILE A 492 5.26 5.88 2.81
C ILE A 492 6.36 4.92 2.31
N LEU A 493 6.92 4.09 3.19
CA LEU A 493 7.96 3.12 2.79
C LEU A 493 7.39 2.00 1.93
N VAL A 494 6.19 1.52 2.26
CA VAL A 494 5.45 0.53 1.46
C VAL A 494 5.05 1.11 0.11
N SER A 495 4.71 2.41 0.04
CA SER A 495 4.37 3.08 -1.22
C SER A 495 5.59 3.42 -2.09
N THR A 496 6.75 3.72 -1.50
CA THR A 496 8.02 3.93 -2.23
C THR A 496 8.66 2.63 -2.71
N ASN A 497 8.54 1.53 -1.95
CA ASN A 497 9.08 0.23 -2.32
C ASN A 497 8.31 -0.94 -1.67
N PRO A 498 7.46 -1.66 -2.44
CA PRO A 498 6.63 -2.77 -1.93
C PRO A 498 7.39 -4.07 -1.57
N ARG A 499 8.73 -4.01 -1.51
CA ARG A 499 9.59 -5.08 -0.94
C ARG A 499 9.85 -4.92 0.57
N ILE A 500 9.44 -3.80 1.18
CA ILE A 500 9.68 -3.49 2.61
C ILE A 500 8.55 -4.06 3.50
N ASP A 501 7.98 -5.21 3.14
CA ASP A 501 6.88 -5.82 3.90
C ASP A 501 7.38 -6.72 5.04
N ASN A 502 8.69 -6.77 5.26
CA ASN A 502 9.28 -7.45 6.41
C ASN A 502 10.56 -6.73 6.83
N ILE A 503 10.57 -6.06 7.98
CA ILE A 503 11.76 -5.35 8.49
C ILE A 503 12.81 -6.37 9.01
N SER A 504 12.47 -7.66 9.10
CA SER A 504 13.34 -8.70 9.66
C SER A 504 14.58 -9.03 8.81
N TRP A 505 14.60 -8.71 7.51
CA TRP A 505 15.77 -8.95 6.64
C TRP A 505 16.63 -7.71 6.43
N ILE A 506 16.13 -6.53 6.84
CA ILE A 506 16.92 -5.29 6.96
C ILE A 506 17.77 -5.34 8.23
N GLU A 507 17.49 -6.22 9.20
CA GLU A 507 18.27 -6.36 10.45
C GLU A 507 19.79 -6.48 10.21
N PRO A 508 20.30 -7.29 9.25
CA PRO A 508 21.73 -7.37 8.95
C PRO A 508 22.27 -6.09 8.28
N GLU A 509 21.51 -5.45 7.38
CA GLU A 509 21.93 -4.25 6.66
C GLU A 509 21.78 -2.97 7.51
N TRP A 510 20.85 -2.97 8.46
CA TRP A 510 20.69 -1.99 9.55
C TRP A 510 21.79 -2.14 10.60
N ASN A 511 22.22 -3.38 10.89
CA ASN A 511 23.40 -3.66 11.70
C ASN A 511 24.68 -3.20 10.99
N VAL A 512 24.76 -3.36 9.66
CA VAL A 512 25.87 -2.81 8.84
C VAL A 512 25.83 -1.28 8.77
N LEU A 513 24.64 -0.66 8.64
CA LEU A 513 24.47 0.80 8.69
C LEU A 513 24.80 1.35 10.11
N GLN A 514 24.47 0.62 11.18
CA GLN A 514 24.93 0.90 12.54
C GLN A 514 26.45 0.74 12.69
N GLU A 515 27.06 -0.25 12.05
CA GLU A 515 28.51 -0.46 12.01
C GLU A 515 29.24 0.65 11.23
N GLU A 516 28.69 1.14 10.11
CA GLU A 516 29.23 2.27 9.34
C GLU A 516 29.06 3.59 10.11
N LEU A 517 27.91 3.81 10.76
CA LEU A 517 27.68 4.94 11.67
C LEU A 517 28.55 4.87 12.93
N ALA A 518 28.94 3.67 13.37
CA ALA A 518 29.86 3.44 14.50
C ALA A 518 31.33 3.81 14.19
N HIS A 519 31.69 3.99 12.92
CA HIS A 519 33.04 4.44 12.53
C HIS A 519 33.23 5.97 12.58
N SER A 520 32.17 6.75 12.85
CA SER A 520 32.22 8.21 12.99
C SER A 520 31.92 8.64 14.43
N ARG A 521 33.00 8.76 15.22
CA ARG A 521 33.03 8.62 16.69
C ARG A 521 33.01 9.94 17.46
N HIS A 522 31.96 10.76 17.36
CA HIS A 522 31.79 11.86 18.34
C HIS A 522 30.38 12.07 18.91
N CYS A 523 29.35 11.37 18.44
CA CYS A 523 28.02 11.38 19.09
C CYS A 523 27.72 10.12 19.91
N ALA A 524 28.71 9.22 20.06
CA ALA A 524 28.57 7.90 20.66
C ALA A 524 28.46 7.88 22.19
N ASP A 525 28.97 8.90 22.90
CA ASP A 525 29.20 8.77 24.35
C ASP A 525 27.91 8.82 25.19
N GLN A 526 26.86 9.48 24.72
CA GLN A 526 25.57 9.51 25.43
C GLN A 526 24.70 8.27 25.14
N ALA A 527 24.83 7.68 23.95
CA ALA A 527 24.20 6.40 23.61
C ALA A 527 24.88 5.21 24.33
N HIS A 528 26.18 5.30 24.55
CA HIS A 528 26.99 4.25 25.18
C HIS A 528 26.61 3.98 26.64
N ALA A 529 26.27 5.01 27.43
CA ALA A 529 25.92 4.85 28.84
C ALA A 529 24.57 4.12 29.05
N PHE A 530 23.60 4.33 28.16
CA PHE A 530 22.28 3.72 28.26
C PHE A 530 22.28 2.26 27.76
N LEU A 531 23.01 1.98 26.68
CA LEU A 531 23.17 0.63 26.11
C LEU A 531 23.94 -0.33 27.04
N THR A 532 24.93 0.17 27.79
CA THR A 532 25.72 -0.64 28.74
C THR A 532 24.87 -1.20 29.88
N THR A 533 23.84 -0.48 30.31
CA THR A 533 22.95 -0.90 31.41
C THR A 533 21.97 -2.01 30.98
N LEU A 534 21.60 -2.03 29.70
CA LEU A 534 20.71 -3.02 29.10
C LEU A 534 21.44 -4.33 28.77
N GLN A 535 22.69 -4.25 28.28
CA GLN A 535 23.51 -5.41 27.94
C GLN A 535 23.88 -6.28 29.16
N GLU A 536 24.21 -5.68 30.30
CA GLU A 536 24.61 -6.45 31.50
C GLU A 536 23.44 -7.23 32.13
N LYS A 537 22.21 -6.75 31.92
CA LYS A 537 20.98 -7.40 32.40
C LYS A 537 20.62 -8.62 31.53
N ALA A 538 20.82 -8.51 30.21
CA ALA A 538 20.62 -9.60 29.26
C ALA A 538 21.70 -10.70 29.40
N ARG A 539 22.96 -10.31 29.64
CA ARG A 539 24.10 -11.22 29.84
C ARG A 539 23.90 -12.19 31.01
N ARG A 540 23.38 -11.70 32.15
CA ARG A 540 23.10 -12.53 33.34
C ARG A 540 21.95 -13.53 33.14
N MET A 541 21.01 -13.26 32.25
CA MET A 541 19.90 -14.18 31.95
C MET A 541 20.33 -15.30 30.99
N LEU A 542 21.30 -15.01 30.10
CA LEU A 542 21.82 -15.97 29.11
C LEU A 542 22.82 -16.97 29.71
N GLU A 543 23.56 -16.60 30.76
CA GLU A 543 24.54 -17.50 31.42
C GLU A 543 23.88 -18.68 32.17
N THR A 544 22.56 -18.68 32.37
CA THR A 544 21.86 -19.76 33.10
C THR A 544 21.15 -20.80 32.21
N GLN A 545 21.18 -20.69 30.88
CA GLN A 545 20.42 -21.59 29.97
C GLN A 545 21.13 -21.98 28.65
N ASN A 546 22.38 -22.46 28.65
CA ASN A 546 23.03 -22.99 27.44
C ASN A 546 23.29 -24.52 27.49
N PRO A 547 22.60 -25.36 26.68
CA PRO A 547 22.78 -26.81 26.69
C PRO A 547 23.39 -27.33 25.37
N PHE A 548 24.64 -26.98 25.02
CA PHE A 548 25.40 -27.72 24.00
C PHE A 548 26.92 -27.63 24.25
N GLU A 549 27.42 -28.41 25.22
CA GLU A 549 28.85 -28.60 25.48
C GLU A 549 29.30 -30.08 25.45
N THR A 550 28.51 -31.00 24.85
CA THR A 550 28.73 -32.46 25.00
C THR A 550 29.21 -33.23 23.76
N LEU A 551 29.80 -32.61 22.73
CA LEU A 551 30.20 -33.35 21.50
C LEU A 551 31.58 -33.01 20.91
N LYS A 552 32.60 -32.73 21.73
CA LYS A 552 34.00 -32.57 21.26
C LYS A 552 35.07 -33.34 22.06
N GLU A 553 34.76 -34.56 22.50
CA GLU A 553 35.78 -35.55 22.84
C GLU A 553 35.57 -36.83 22.02
N THR A 554 36.17 -36.89 20.82
CA THR A 554 36.70 -38.11 20.18
C THR A 554 37.17 -37.82 18.75
N ARG A 555 38.43 -37.41 18.59
CA ARG A 555 39.22 -37.70 17.38
C ARG A 555 40.67 -37.94 17.77
N GLN A 556 41.02 -39.21 17.99
CA GLN A 556 42.40 -39.70 17.88
C GLN A 556 42.41 -41.00 17.05
N HIS A 557 43.32 -41.01 16.07
CA HIS A 557 43.82 -42.14 15.25
C HIS A 557 42.82 -42.83 14.30
N THR A 558 43.11 -43.12 13.04
CA THR A 558 44.33 -43.69 12.41
C THR A 558 44.34 -43.39 10.89
N PRO A 559 45.48 -43.46 10.18
CA PRO A 559 45.60 -43.13 8.76
C PRO A 559 45.43 -44.37 7.87
N PHE A 560 45.02 -44.18 6.61
CA PHE A 560 45.26 -45.17 5.56
C PHE A 560 45.81 -44.49 4.30
N THR A 561 46.91 -45.07 3.82
CA THR A 561 47.48 -44.96 2.47
C THR A 561 47.38 -46.35 1.85
N PRO A 562 47.48 -46.47 0.52
CA PRO A 562 46.64 -45.86 -0.52
C PRO A 562 45.31 -46.61 -0.70
#